data_AF-A0A1B9AGA1-F1
#
_entry.id   AF-A0A1B9AGA1-F1
#
_cell.length_a   1.000
_cell.length_b   1.000
_cell.length_c   1.000
_cell.angle_alpha   90.00
_cell.angle_beta   90.00
_cell.angle_gamma   90.00
#
_symmetry.space_group_name_H-M   'P 1'
#
loop_
_entity.id
_entity.type
_entity.pdbx_description
1 polymer ?
#
loop_
_entity_poly.entity_id
_entity_poly.type
_entity_poly.pdbx_seq_one_letter_code
_entity_poly.pdbx_strand_id
1 'polypeptide(L)'
;MKGKMADLGYREFELEISYEGGKEYEAEIERNEKGAIEVKIEDELNGVEIEGKEAFKLLYPRLKEMAIKRKTPKRQAIRKALQAFHLPANYKKIEIEIMFKDGSKLEFEDKK
;
A
#
# COMPACT_ATOMS: atom_id res chain seq x y z
N MET A 1 -11.82 -10.94 6.27
CA MET A 1 -10.69 -9.99 6.38
C MET A 1 -9.60 -10.52 7.30
N LYS A 2 -9.87 -10.81 8.59
CA LYS A 2 -8.85 -11.25 9.58
C LYS A 2 -7.90 -12.37 9.12
N GLY A 3 -8.42 -13.51 8.65
CA GLY A 3 -7.58 -14.62 8.17
C GLY A 3 -6.70 -14.22 7.00
N LYS A 4 -7.30 -13.58 5.98
CA LYS A 4 -6.57 -13.06 4.81
C LYS A 4 -5.49 -12.03 5.19
N MET A 5 -5.77 -11.10 6.12
CA MET A 5 -4.77 -10.15 6.62
C MET A 5 -3.60 -10.89 7.29
N ALA A 6 -3.87 -11.96 8.04
CA ALA A 6 -2.81 -12.76 8.62
C ALA A 6 -1.91 -13.43 7.56
N ASP A 7 -2.44 -13.81 6.40
CA ASP A 7 -1.68 -14.42 5.30
C ASP A 7 -0.69 -13.46 4.62
N LEU A 8 -0.85 -12.16 4.84
CA LEU A 8 0.00 -11.13 4.24
C LEU A 8 1.34 -10.94 4.97
N GLY A 9 1.39 -11.32 6.25
CA GLY A 9 2.62 -11.27 7.05
C GLY A 9 2.98 -9.88 7.63
N TYR A 10 2.16 -8.86 7.39
CA TYR A 10 2.27 -7.53 8.01
C TYR A 10 1.06 -7.20 8.88
N ARG A 11 1.23 -6.20 9.74
CA ARG A 11 0.19 -5.56 10.55
C ARG A 11 -0.40 -4.35 9.84
N GLU A 12 0.43 -3.70 9.05
CA GLU A 12 0.13 -2.43 8.39
C GLU A 12 0.87 -2.37 7.06
N PHE A 13 0.20 -1.79 6.08
CA PHE A 13 0.77 -1.42 4.80
C PHE A 13 0.15 -0.09 4.38
N GLU A 14 1.00 0.80 3.89
CA GLU A 14 0.61 2.08 3.32
C GLU A 14 1.41 2.34 2.04
N LEU A 15 0.72 2.85 1.03
CA LEU A 15 1.28 3.34 -0.22
C LEU A 15 0.69 4.71 -0.50
N GLU A 16 1.55 5.72 -0.51
CA GLU A 16 1.20 7.07 -0.92
C GLU A 16 1.97 7.46 -2.18
N ILE A 17 1.28 8.04 -3.16
CA ILE A 17 1.89 8.56 -4.38
C ILE A 17 1.31 9.94 -4.70
N SER A 18 2.15 10.96 -4.72
CA SER A 18 1.79 12.29 -5.20
C SER A 18 2.18 12.44 -6.68
N TYR A 19 1.30 13.01 -7.48
CA TYR A 19 1.46 13.30 -8.90
C TYR A 19 1.49 14.82 -9.18
N GLU A 20 1.81 15.17 -10.42
CA GLU A 20 1.65 16.55 -10.92
C GLU A 20 0.20 17.03 -10.78
N GLY A 21 0.01 18.32 -10.55
CA GLY A 21 -1.32 18.91 -10.36
C GLY A 21 -1.91 18.68 -8.97
N GLY A 22 -1.11 18.20 -8.02
CA GLY A 22 -1.51 18.01 -6.62
C GLY A 22 -2.44 16.82 -6.40
N LYS A 23 -2.42 15.85 -7.33
CA LYS A 23 -3.24 14.64 -7.26
C LYS A 23 -2.54 13.53 -6.53
N GLU A 24 -3.26 12.80 -5.70
CA GLU A 24 -2.71 11.72 -4.87
C GLU A 24 -3.40 10.37 -5.09
N TYR A 25 -2.63 9.31 -4.82
CA TYR A 25 -3.14 7.96 -4.66
C TYR A 25 -2.66 7.43 -3.32
N GLU A 26 -3.58 6.96 -2.50
CA GLU A 26 -3.35 6.36 -1.20
C GLU A 26 -3.97 4.95 -1.16
N ALA A 27 -3.24 3.99 -0.63
CA ALA A 27 -3.80 2.68 -0.29
C ALA A 27 -3.26 2.20 1.05
N GLU A 28 -4.17 2.05 2.00
CA GLU A 28 -3.86 1.71 3.38
C GLU A 28 -4.58 0.43 3.80
N ILE A 29 -3.89 -0.40 4.56
CA ILE A 29 -4.50 -1.47 5.35
C ILE A 29 -3.78 -1.63 6.67
N GLU A 30 -4.51 -1.42 7.76
CA GLU A 30 -3.97 -1.55 9.10
C GLU A 30 -4.83 -2.46 9.99
N ARG A 31 -4.22 -2.91 11.09
CA ARG A 31 -4.91 -3.61 12.16
C ARG A 31 -4.72 -2.84 13.46
N ASN A 32 -5.74 -2.09 13.85
CA ASN A 32 -5.74 -1.32 15.10
C ASN A 32 -5.61 -2.21 16.36
N GLU A 33 -5.39 -1.58 17.51
CA GLU A 33 -5.14 -2.25 18.80
C GLU A 33 -6.29 -3.16 19.26
N LYS A 34 -7.53 -2.82 18.88
CA LYS A 34 -8.74 -3.64 19.16
C LYS A 34 -8.87 -4.83 18.20
N GLY A 35 -7.95 -4.94 17.24
CA GLY A 35 -7.91 -6.00 16.24
C GLY A 35 -8.97 -5.87 15.16
N ALA A 36 -9.58 -4.69 14.99
CA ALA A 36 -10.32 -4.36 13.78
C ALA A 36 -9.34 -4.15 12.62
N ILE A 37 -9.83 -4.25 11.39
CA ILE A 37 -9.03 -4.02 10.19
C ILE A 37 -9.65 -2.84 9.49
N GLU A 38 -8.85 -1.81 9.30
CA GLU A 38 -9.20 -0.57 8.61
C GLU A 38 -8.49 -0.62 7.26
N VAL A 39 -9.20 -0.19 6.22
CA VAL A 39 -8.73 -0.30 4.84
C VAL A 39 -9.30 0.86 4.06
N LYS A 40 -8.44 1.56 3.35
CA LYS A 40 -8.80 2.72 2.53
C LYS A 40 -8.08 2.65 1.19
N ILE A 41 -8.77 3.08 0.13
CA ILE A 41 -8.16 3.45 -1.14
C ILE A 41 -8.72 4.82 -1.51
N GLU A 42 -7.82 5.79 -1.64
CA GLU A 42 -8.12 7.10 -2.18
C GLU A 42 -7.35 7.25 -3.50
N ASP A 43 -8.07 7.46 -4.60
CA ASP A 43 -7.53 7.57 -5.95
C ASP A 43 -8.08 8.85 -6.58
N GLU A 44 -7.40 9.96 -6.32
CA GLU A 44 -7.81 11.26 -6.82
C GLU A 44 -7.60 11.41 -8.34
N LEU A 45 -6.83 10.50 -8.96
CA LEU A 45 -6.65 10.45 -10.41
C LEU A 45 -7.94 10.04 -11.11
N ASN A 46 -8.73 9.18 -10.46
CA ASN A 46 -9.99 8.66 -10.98
C ASN A 46 -11.22 9.15 -10.19
N GLY A 47 -11.03 9.92 -9.12
CA GLY A 47 -12.11 10.43 -8.27
C GLY A 47 -12.80 9.31 -7.48
N VAL A 48 -12.03 8.34 -7.01
CA VAL A 48 -12.51 7.17 -6.26
C VAL A 48 -12.05 7.25 -4.82
N GLU A 49 -12.98 7.07 -3.89
CA GLU A 49 -12.69 6.90 -2.47
C GLU A 49 -13.53 5.73 -1.96
N ILE A 50 -12.86 4.70 -1.44
CA ILE A 50 -13.52 3.48 -0.96
C ILE A 50 -12.85 2.95 0.29
N GLU A 51 -13.66 2.36 1.16
CA GLU A 51 -13.21 1.90 2.47
C GLU A 51 -13.71 0.50 2.83
N GLY A 52 -13.12 -0.05 3.89
CA GLY A 52 -13.59 -1.25 4.56
C GLY A 52 -13.55 -2.48 3.67
N LYS A 53 -14.68 -3.21 3.58
CA LYS A 53 -14.74 -4.50 2.88
C LYS A 53 -14.50 -4.39 1.38
N GLU A 54 -14.91 -3.30 0.76
CA GLU A 54 -14.77 -3.11 -0.69
C GLU A 54 -13.33 -2.78 -1.04
N ALA A 55 -12.71 -1.83 -0.33
CA ALA A 55 -11.29 -1.55 -0.42
C ALA A 55 -10.46 -2.82 -0.19
N PHE A 56 -10.78 -3.62 0.84
CA PHE A 56 -10.07 -4.87 1.13
C PHE A 56 -10.11 -5.87 -0.04
N LYS A 57 -11.26 -6.01 -0.72
CA LYS A 57 -11.39 -6.94 -1.86
C LYS A 57 -10.46 -6.56 -3.01
N LEU A 58 -10.24 -5.26 -3.23
CA LEU A 58 -9.38 -4.73 -4.29
C LEU A 58 -7.91 -4.73 -3.87
N LEU A 59 -7.62 -4.37 -2.62
CA LEU A 59 -6.25 -4.19 -2.12
C LEU A 59 -5.55 -5.53 -1.85
N TYR A 60 -6.25 -6.50 -1.26
CA TYR A 60 -5.67 -7.80 -0.90
C TYR A 60 -4.95 -8.53 -2.06
N PRO A 61 -5.53 -8.70 -3.26
CA PRO A 61 -4.83 -9.36 -4.36
C PRO A 61 -3.59 -8.58 -4.82
N ARG A 62 -3.64 -7.25 -4.88
CA ARG A 62 -2.50 -6.40 -5.26
C ARG A 62 -1.32 -6.59 -4.30
N LEU A 63 -1.61 -6.63 -3.00
CA LEU A 63 -0.58 -6.85 -1.99
C LEU A 63 0.02 -8.26 -2.02
N LYS A 64 -0.77 -9.27 -2.40
CA LYS A 64 -0.25 -10.63 -2.64
C LYS A 64 0.69 -10.67 -3.86
N GLU A 65 0.40 -9.91 -4.90
CA GLU A 65 1.21 -9.82 -6.12
C GLU A 65 2.53 -9.05 -5.90
N MET A 66 2.48 -7.92 -5.18
CA MET A 66 3.61 -7.03 -4.97
C MET A 66 4.85 -7.75 -4.38
N ALA A 67 4.65 -8.71 -3.48
CA ALA A 67 5.68 -9.60 -2.95
C ALA A 67 6.99 -8.88 -2.51
N ILE A 68 6.86 -7.78 -1.78
CA ILE A 68 7.99 -7.07 -1.14
C ILE A 68 8.40 -7.82 0.13
N LYS A 69 9.71 -8.04 0.25
CA LYS A 69 10.38 -8.63 1.42
C LYS A 69 11.41 -7.65 1.97
N ARG A 70 11.85 -7.84 3.21
CA ARG A 70 12.88 -6.99 3.87
C ARG A 70 14.15 -6.70 3.05
N LYS A 71 14.60 -7.68 2.25
CA LYS A 71 15.80 -7.55 1.43
C LYS A 71 15.54 -7.00 0.02
N THR A 72 14.31 -6.58 -0.27
CA THR A 72 13.95 -6.01 -1.58
C THR A 72 14.59 -4.64 -1.70
N PRO A 73 15.41 -4.38 -2.73
CA PRO A 73 16.00 -3.06 -2.94
C PRO A 73 14.92 -2.02 -3.21
N LYS A 74 15.11 -0.78 -2.71
CA LYS A 74 14.16 0.35 -2.88
C LYS A 74 13.60 0.48 -4.30
N ARG A 75 14.48 0.53 -5.31
CA ARG A 75 14.06 0.65 -6.73
C ARG A 75 13.18 -0.51 -7.20
N GLN A 76 13.45 -1.72 -6.72
CA GLN A 76 12.65 -2.89 -7.05
C GLN A 76 11.30 -2.87 -6.32
N ALA A 77 11.27 -2.40 -5.07
CA ALA A 77 10.05 -2.23 -4.28
C ALA A 77 9.08 -1.25 -4.95
N ILE A 78 9.57 -0.06 -5.31
CA ILE A 78 8.78 0.98 -6.02
C ILE A 78 8.22 0.44 -7.33
N ARG A 79 9.05 -0.22 -8.16
CA ARG A 79 8.59 -0.79 -9.44
C ARG A 79 7.48 -1.83 -9.23
N LYS A 80 7.63 -2.69 -8.22
CA LYS A 80 6.64 -3.73 -7.88
C LYS A 80 5.32 -3.12 -7.39
N ALA A 81 5.38 -2.07 -6.57
CA ALA A 81 4.19 -1.37 -6.09
C ALA A 81 3.43 -0.74 -7.27
N LEU A 82 4.10 0.06 -8.10
CA LEU A 82 3.48 0.67 -9.28
C LEU A 82 2.84 -0.37 -10.21
N GLN A 83 3.52 -1.50 -10.44
CA GLN A 83 2.99 -2.58 -11.26
C GLN A 83 1.76 -3.24 -10.65
N ALA A 84 1.82 -3.67 -9.39
CA ALA A 84 0.73 -4.38 -8.73
C ALA A 84 -0.53 -3.52 -8.54
N PHE A 85 -0.36 -2.20 -8.45
CA PHE A 85 -1.46 -1.26 -8.31
C PHE A 85 -1.90 -0.64 -9.63
N HIS A 86 -1.23 -0.96 -10.74
CA HIS A 86 -1.44 -0.36 -12.07
C HIS A 86 -1.33 1.17 -12.07
N LEU A 87 -0.37 1.71 -11.32
CA LEU A 87 -0.19 3.14 -11.12
C LEU A 87 0.85 3.73 -12.09
N PRO A 88 0.63 4.94 -12.62
CA PRO A 88 1.58 5.60 -13.50
C PRO A 88 2.94 5.85 -12.85
N ALA A 89 4.03 5.68 -13.61
CA ALA A 89 5.40 5.86 -13.12
C ALA A 89 5.89 7.32 -13.08
N ASN A 90 5.07 8.27 -13.56
CA ASN A 90 5.33 9.72 -13.57
C ASN A 90 4.91 10.40 -12.25
N TYR A 91 5.16 9.75 -11.12
CA TYR A 91 4.97 10.32 -9.79
C TYR A 91 5.97 11.43 -9.48
N LYS A 92 5.63 12.32 -8.54
CA LYS A 92 6.51 13.28 -7.89
C LYS A 92 7.14 12.73 -6.63
N LYS A 93 6.33 12.08 -5.79
CA LYS A 93 6.76 11.40 -4.59
C LYS A 93 6.06 10.05 -4.53
N ILE A 94 6.76 9.04 -4.05
CA ILE A 94 6.20 7.74 -3.65
C ILE A 94 6.75 7.36 -2.29
N GLU A 95 5.87 6.91 -1.42
CA GLU A 95 6.17 6.39 -0.10
C GLU A 95 5.53 5.01 0.06
N ILE A 96 6.30 4.05 0.60
CA ILE A 96 5.82 2.70 0.89
C ILE A 96 6.23 2.38 2.32
N GLU A 97 5.25 2.16 3.18
CA GLU A 97 5.45 1.73 4.56
C GLU A 97 4.88 0.33 4.78
N ILE A 98 5.64 -0.53 5.47
CA ILE A 98 5.22 -1.87 5.86
C ILE A 98 5.64 -2.11 7.31
N MET A 99 4.65 -2.28 8.21
CA MET A 99 4.88 -2.75 9.56
C MET A 99 4.68 -4.26 9.63
N PHE A 100 5.74 -5.02 9.87
CA PHE A 100 5.68 -6.48 9.95
C PHE A 100 5.10 -6.98 11.29
N LYS A 101 4.65 -8.24 11.32
CA LYS A 101 4.08 -8.86 12.54
C LYS A 101 5.01 -8.90 13.75
N ASP A 102 6.32 -8.98 13.52
CA ASP A 102 7.35 -8.96 14.56
C ASP A 102 7.74 -7.53 14.99
N GLY A 103 7.05 -6.51 14.47
CA GLY A 103 7.24 -5.11 14.83
C GLY A 103 8.31 -4.39 14.03
N SER A 104 9.05 -5.07 13.12
CA SER A 104 9.98 -4.35 12.26
C SER A 104 9.22 -3.47 11.27
N LYS A 105 9.73 -2.27 11.00
CA LYS A 105 9.24 -1.38 9.94
C LYS A 105 10.17 -1.43 8.72
N LEU A 106 9.59 -1.38 7.54
CA LEU A 106 10.29 -1.15 6.27
C LEU A 106 9.63 0.05 5.59
N GLU A 107 10.44 1.03 5.26
CA GLU A 107 9.99 2.29 4.67
C GLU A 107 10.83 2.59 3.43
N PHE A 108 10.17 3.02 2.36
CA PHE A 108 10.83 3.47 1.14
C PHE A 108 10.23 4.78 0.69
N GLU A 109 11.06 5.82 0.57
CA GLU A 109 10.67 7.09 -0.02
C GLU A 109 11.49 7.36 -1.30
N ASP A 110 10.85 7.90 -2.33
CA ASP A 110 11.51 8.41 -3.53
C ASP A 110 10.81 9.67 -4.06
N LYS A 111 11.61 10.69 -4.41
CA LYS A 111 11.14 11.97 -4.93
C LYS A 111 11.84 12.30 -6.26
N LYS A 112 11.09 12.79 -7.24
CA LYS A 112 11.56 13.13 -8.60
C LYS A 112 11.50 14.61 -8.90
#